data_AF-A0A1Q2TZ71-F1
#
_entry.id   AF-A0A1Q2TZ71-F1
#
_cell.length_a   1.000
_cell.length_b   1.000
_cell.length_c   1.000
_cell.angle_alpha   90.00
_cell.angle_beta   90.00
_cell.angle_gamma   90.00
#
_symmetry.space_group_name_H-M   'P 1'
#
loop_
_entity.id
_entity.type
_entity.pdbx_description
1 polymer ?
#
loop_
_entity_poly.entity_id
_entity_poly.type
_entity_poly.pdbx_seq_one_letter_code
_entity_poly.pdbx_strand_id
1 'polypeptide(L)'
;MTDEQLKLFSVADAPNPYRTERPPSLTLGKDSLLQWKQRLQKFQDKVRLNPLPSQTSLIFETAPKPDHWDAEKIDPFGLPPKPWDFYRERYDPLRESQANIYFVLDHAVPLLLYVGETKLSIKQRWQGVHDCKDYIDAYISLHRQYDLAVAVNLAFNVSVPADRTQRLALERALILKWRSPFNKECWRYWGQPFQRRG
;
A
#
# COMPACT_ATOMS: atom_id res chain seq x y z
N MET A 1 7.51 -58.70 -2.85
CA MET A 1 8.24 -57.93 -3.88
C MET A 1 7.22 -57.68 -4.99
N THR A 2 6.46 -56.60 -4.86
CA THR A 2 6.66 -55.28 -5.50
C THR A 2 6.04 -55.26 -6.89
N ASP A 3 4.79 -54.78 -6.98
CA ASP A 3 4.41 -53.70 -7.90
C ASP A 3 2.93 -53.33 -7.69
N GLU A 4 2.65 -52.58 -6.62
CA GLU A 4 1.47 -51.70 -6.57
C GLU A 4 1.97 -50.26 -6.50
N GLN A 5 2.64 -49.84 -7.57
CA GLN A 5 3.01 -48.45 -7.80
C GLN A 5 2.00 -47.82 -8.77
N LEU A 6 1.35 -46.74 -8.31
CA LEU A 6 0.67 -45.69 -9.09
C LEU A 6 -0.72 -46.00 -9.69
N LYS A 7 -1.76 -45.86 -8.86
CA LYS A 7 -3.07 -45.35 -9.29
C LYS A 7 -3.53 -44.19 -8.40
N LEU A 8 -2.74 -43.12 -8.36
CA LEU A 8 -3.10 -41.88 -7.64
C LEU A 8 -3.17 -40.64 -8.55
N PHE A 9 -3.51 -40.84 -9.82
CA PHE A 9 -3.94 -39.77 -10.73
C PHE A 9 -5.15 -40.25 -11.51
N SER A 10 -6.36 -39.99 -10.99
CA SER A 10 -7.59 -39.95 -11.80
C SER A 10 -8.76 -39.37 -11.00
N VAL A 11 -8.68 -38.07 -10.69
CA VAL A 11 -9.82 -37.15 -10.81
C VAL A 11 -9.17 -35.85 -11.32
N ALA A 12 -8.88 -35.78 -12.61
CA ALA A 12 -9.77 -35.11 -13.54
C ALA A 12 -10.20 -33.75 -12.97
N ASP A 13 -9.37 -32.73 -13.20
CA ASP A 13 -9.69 -31.65 -14.14
C ASP A 13 -11.19 -31.42 -14.38
N ALA A 14 -11.94 -31.22 -13.29
CA ALA A 14 -13.23 -30.58 -13.34
C ALA A 14 -12.97 -29.08 -13.18
N PRO A 15 -12.97 -28.28 -14.27
CA PRO A 15 -13.03 -26.83 -14.10
C PRO A 15 -14.27 -26.54 -13.26
N ASN A 16 -14.07 -25.91 -12.11
CA ASN A 16 -15.15 -25.44 -11.26
C ASN A 16 -16.14 -24.66 -12.15
N PRO A 17 -17.42 -25.07 -12.28
CA PRO A 17 -18.39 -24.43 -13.17
C PRO A 17 -18.71 -22.98 -12.75
N TYR A 18 -18.21 -22.54 -11.60
CA TYR A 18 -18.28 -21.16 -11.11
C TYR A 18 -16.98 -20.36 -11.30
N ARG A 19 -15.91 -20.96 -11.83
CA ARG A 19 -14.65 -20.26 -12.10
C ARG A 19 -14.64 -19.82 -13.56
N THR A 20 -15.28 -18.67 -13.81
CA THR A 20 -15.00 -17.92 -15.04
C THR A 20 -13.58 -17.39 -14.95
N GLU A 21 -12.67 -17.89 -15.79
CA GLU A 21 -11.40 -17.20 -16.06
C GLU A 21 -11.75 -15.93 -16.83
N ARG A 22 -12.03 -14.86 -16.08
CA ARG A 22 -12.20 -13.54 -16.67
C ARG A 22 -10.81 -13.01 -17.03
N PRO A 23 -10.57 -12.59 -18.28
CA PRO A 23 -9.35 -11.89 -18.60
C PRO A 23 -9.23 -10.66 -17.70
N PRO A 24 -8.03 -10.32 -17.19
CA PRO A 24 -7.87 -9.15 -16.33
C PRO A 24 -8.20 -7.90 -17.15
N SER A 25 -9.38 -7.31 -16.95
CA SER A 25 -9.69 -6.02 -17.54
C SER A 25 -9.00 -4.94 -16.71
N LEU A 26 -7.71 -4.71 -16.99
CA LEU A 26 -7.04 -3.48 -16.59
C LEU A 26 -7.52 -2.39 -17.56
N THR A 27 -8.51 -1.61 -17.15
CA THR A 27 -9.25 -0.66 -18.00
C THR A 27 -8.55 0.69 -18.18
N LEU A 28 -7.29 0.83 -17.76
CA LEU A 28 -6.51 2.06 -17.86
C LEU A 28 -5.43 1.93 -18.93
N GLY A 29 -5.58 2.66 -20.05
CA GLY A 29 -4.56 2.72 -21.11
C GLY A 29 -3.23 3.31 -20.65
N LYS A 30 -2.16 3.04 -21.41
CA LYS A 30 -0.79 3.52 -21.11
C LYS A 30 -0.72 5.03 -20.89
N ASP A 31 -1.28 5.82 -21.79
CA ASP A 31 -1.25 7.28 -21.70
C ASP A 31 -2.04 7.79 -20.49
N SER A 32 -3.19 7.19 -20.21
CA SER A 32 -4.00 7.52 -19.04
C SER A 32 -3.26 7.22 -17.73
N LEU A 33 -2.52 6.10 -17.67
CA LEU A 33 -1.66 5.77 -16.54
C LEU A 33 -0.54 6.79 -16.35
N LEU A 34 0.14 7.19 -17.43
CA LEU A 34 1.21 8.18 -17.36
C LEU A 34 0.68 9.56 -16.91
N GLN A 35 -0.43 10.01 -17.47
CA GLN A 35 -1.08 11.27 -17.07
C GLN A 35 -1.53 11.23 -15.60
N TRP A 36 -2.07 10.08 -15.16
CA TRP A 36 -2.43 9.87 -13.77
C TRP A 36 -1.22 9.96 -12.84
N LYS A 37 -0.11 9.28 -13.16
CA LYS A 37 1.15 9.35 -12.39
C LYS A 37 1.69 10.78 -12.33
N GLN A 38 1.72 11.48 -13.45
CA GLN A 38 2.18 12.87 -13.52
C GLN A 38 1.36 13.82 -12.63
N ARG A 39 0.03 13.68 -12.65
CA ARG A 39 -0.85 14.47 -11.78
C ARG A 39 -0.59 14.19 -10.30
N LEU A 40 -0.43 12.92 -9.93
CA LEU A 40 -0.13 12.53 -8.56
C LEU A 40 1.24 13.04 -8.12
N GLN A 41 2.26 12.85 -8.95
CA GLN A 41 3.62 13.33 -8.72
C GLN A 41 3.65 14.84 -8.50
N LYS A 42 3.04 15.61 -9.41
CA LYS A 42 2.96 17.08 -9.29
C LYS A 42 2.30 17.53 -8.00
N PHE A 43 1.34 16.77 -7.48
CA PHE A 43 0.74 17.06 -6.17
C PHE A 43 1.69 16.72 -5.02
N GLN A 44 2.27 15.53 -5.01
CA GLN A 44 3.15 15.08 -3.92
C GLN A 44 4.49 15.83 -3.89
N ASP A 45 5.00 16.29 -5.03
CA ASP A 45 6.14 17.20 -5.10
C ASP A 45 5.82 18.54 -4.42
N LYS A 46 4.61 19.08 -4.64
CA LYS A 46 4.17 20.30 -3.93
C LYS A 46 4.06 20.10 -2.43
N VAL A 47 3.59 18.94 -1.98
CA VAL A 47 3.53 18.59 -0.55
C VAL A 47 4.93 18.52 0.07
N ARG A 48 5.93 18.04 -0.68
CA ARG A 48 7.33 18.01 -0.24
C ARG A 48 7.96 19.40 -0.18
N LEU A 49 7.71 20.22 -1.20
CA LEU A 49 8.28 21.57 -1.30
C LEU A 49 7.61 22.58 -0.38
N ASN A 50 6.30 22.42 -0.15
CA ASN A 50 5.49 23.24 0.74
C ASN A 50 4.85 22.31 1.76
N PRO A 51 5.49 22.04 2.92
CA PRO A 51 4.78 21.48 4.04
C PRO A 51 3.59 22.41 4.30
N LEU A 52 2.37 21.88 4.17
CA LEU A 52 1.16 22.68 4.31
C LEU A 52 1.28 23.38 5.67
N PRO A 53 1.06 24.72 5.74
CA PRO A 53 0.96 25.35 7.04
C PRO A 53 -0.11 24.58 7.79
N SER A 54 0.29 24.00 8.92
CA SER A 54 -0.51 23.07 9.71
C SER A 54 -1.93 23.58 9.69
N GLN A 55 -2.88 22.83 9.10
CA GLN A 55 -4.27 23.19 9.31
C GLN A 55 -4.47 23.07 10.81
N THR A 56 -4.46 24.23 11.46
CA THR A 56 -4.81 24.43 12.84
C THR A 56 -6.23 23.89 12.92
N SER A 57 -6.35 22.61 13.27
CA SER A 57 -7.59 22.07 13.79
C SER A 57 -7.84 22.89 15.04
N LEU A 58 -8.57 23.99 14.86
CA LEU A 58 -9.03 24.84 15.92
C LEU A 58 -9.74 23.91 16.91
N ILE A 59 -9.17 23.82 18.12
CA ILE A 59 -9.83 23.72 19.44
C ILE A 59 -9.24 22.65 20.42
N PHE A 60 -8.40 21.66 20.07
CA PHE A 60 -8.04 20.62 21.11
C PHE A 60 -6.63 20.00 21.22
N GLU A 61 -5.57 20.48 20.56
CA GLU A 61 -4.22 19.90 20.78
C GLU A 61 -3.21 20.94 21.27
N THR A 62 -3.07 21.03 22.60
CA THR A 62 -2.15 21.94 23.30
C THR A 62 -0.84 21.29 23.76
N ALA A 63 -0.61 20.01 23.47
CA ALA A 63 0.65 19.33 23.79
C ALA A 63 1.54 19.19 22.54
N PRO A 64 2.84 19.53 22.60
CA PRO A 64 3.76 19.28 21.51
C PRO A 64 3.84 17.77 21.22
N LYS A 65 3.50 17.39 19.99
CA LYS A 65 3.65 16.00 19.53
C LYS A 65 5.13 15.71 19.26
N PRO A 66 5.65 14.52 19.61
CA PRO A 66 6.96 14.09 19.14
C PRO A 66 7.03 14.14 17.61
N ASP A 67 8.19 14.45 17.04
CA ASP A 67 8.35 14.64 15.59
C ASP A 67 7.91 13.42 14.76
N HIS A 68 8.12 12.22 15.30
CA HIS A 68 7.72 10.95 14.68
C HIS A 68 6.21 10.67 14.79
N TRP A 69 5.45 11.52 15.48
CA TRP A 69 3.97 11.51 15.57
C TRP A 69 3.34 12.71 14.84
N ASP A 70 4.16 13.56 14.21
CA ASP A 70 3.70 14.71 13.46
C ASP A 70 3.67 14.38 11.96
N ALA A 71 2.47 14.38 11.38
CA ALA A 71 2.29 14.13 9.95
C ALA A 71 3.07 15.12 9.08
N GLU A 72 3.32 16.34 9.57
CA GLU A 72 4.09 17.34 8.83
C GLU A 72 5.59 17.01 8.77
N LYS A 73 6.13 16.36 9.80
CA LYS A 73 7.55 16.03 9.92
C LYS A 73 7.92 14.64 9.42
N ILE A 74 6.95 13.72 9.32
CA ILE A 74 7.20 12.38 8.76
C ILE A 74 7.39 12.49 7.24
N ASP A 75 8.59 12.13 6.78
CA ASP A 75 8.89 11.88 5.37
C ASP A 75 8.92 10.36 5.10
N PRO A 76 7.92 9.80 4.38
CA PRO A 76 7.90 8.39 4.02
C PRO A 76 9.10 7.94 3.19
N PHE A 77 9.69 8.83 2.38
CA PHE A 77 10.79 8.48 1.47
C PHE A 77 12.15 8.46 2.18
N GLY A 78 12.26 9.06 3.36
CA GLY A 78 13.45 9.00 4.21
C GLY A 78 13.54 7.74 5.08
N LEU A 79 12.49 6.92 5.11
CA LEU A 79 12.44 5.68 5.88
C LEU A 79 13.14 4.53 5.13
N PRO A 80 13.76 3.56 5.84
CA PRO A 80 14.40 2.42 5.20
C PRO A 80 13.41 1.61 4.35
N PRO A 81 13.63 1.47 3.03
CA PRO A 81 12.74 0.71 2.17
C PRO A 81 12.89 -0.79 2.43
N LYS A 82 11.77 -1.50 2.33
CA LYS A 82 11.66 -2.96 2.34
C LYS A 82 11.08 -3.42 1.00
N PRO A 83 11.51 -4.58 0.46
CA PRO A 83 10.86 -5.17 -0.70
C PRO A 83 9.35 -5.33 -0.46
N TRP A 84 8.54 -5.15 -1.49
CA TRP A 84 7.08 -5.35 -1.42
C TRP A 84 6.70 -6.76 -0.92
N ASP A 85 7.47 -7.77 -1.30
CA ASP A 85 7.24 -9.18 -1.02
C ASP A 85 7.99 -9.72 0.20
N PHE A 86 8.59 -8.83 1.00
CA PHE A 86 9.37 -9.20 2.20
C PHE A 86 8.56 -10.00 3.24
N TYR A 87 7.23 -9.92 3.22
CA TYR A 87 6.36 -10.73 4.06
C TYR A 87 6.50 -12.25 3.80
N ARG A 88 7.13 -12.65 2.69
CA ARG A 88 7.47 -14.05 2.36
C ARG A 88 8.72 -14.54 3.09
N GLU A 89 9.52 -13.63 3.66
CA GLU A 89 10.72 -13.98 4.40
C GLU A 89 10.37 -14.73 5.70
N ARG A 90 11.24 -15.63 6.15
CA ARG A 90 10.98 -16.46 7.32
C ARG A 90 11.02 -15.67 8.63
N TYR A 91 11.75 -14.55 8.66
CA TYR A 91 11.97 -13.70 9.82
C TYR A 91 11.20 -12.38 9.66
N ASP A 92 10.37 -12.02 10.65
CA ASP A 92 9.71 -10.71 10.68
C ASP A 92 10.73 -9.67 11.20
N PRO A 93 11.12 -8.67 10.39
CA PRO A 93 12.05 -7.64 10.85
C PRO A 93 11.43 -6.72 11.90
N LEU A 94 10.10 -6.74 12.10
CA LEU A 94 9.42 -6.03 13.17
C LEU A 94 9.06 -6.98 14.30
N ARG A 95 9.24 -6.51 15.54
CA ARG A 95 8.81 -7.24 16.72
C ARG A 95 7.29 -7.36 16.71
N GLU A 96 6.79 -8.57 16.95
CA GLU A 96 5.36 -8.82 17.13
C GLU A 96 4.79 -7.83 18.17
N SER A 97 3.55 -7.38 17.97
CA SER A 97 2.83 -6.36 18.78
C SER A 97 3.30 -4.90 18.68
N GLN A 98 4.32 -4.59 17.88
CA GLN A 98 4.71 -3.20 17.68
C GLN A 98 3.75 -2.49 16.71
N ALA A 99 2.94 -1.58 17.25
CA ALA A 99 2.11 -0.70 16.46
C ALA A 99 2.96 0.10 15.47
N ASN A 100 2.52 0.18 14.23
CA ASN A 100 3.25 0.89 13.17
C ASN A 100 2.30 1.54 12.16
N ILE A 101 2.84 2.56 11.49
CA ILE A 101 2.27 3.08 10.23
C ILE A 101 3.19 2.62 9.12
N TYR A 102 2.60 2.03 8.08
CA TYR A 102 3.32 1.59 6.90
C TYR A 102 2.92 2.40 5.67
N PHE A 103 3.87 2.51 4.76
CA PHE A 103 3.78 3.28 3.54
C PHE A 103 4.08 2.36 2.37
N VAL A 104 3.30 2.45 1.30
CA VAL A 104 3.60 1.80 0.02
C VAL A 104 4.10 2.88 -0.93
N LEU A 105 5.32 2.71 -1.42
CA LEU A 105 6.03 3.68 -2.24
C LEU A 105 6.34 3.06 -3.60
N ASP A 106 6.24 3.83 -4.68
CA ASP A 106 6.97 3.56 -5.92
C ASP A 106 8.24 4.43 -5.91
N HIS A 107 9.41 3.83 -6.10
CA HIS A 107 10.68 4.53 -6.21
C HIS A 107 11.10 4.79 -7.66
N ALA A 108 10.51 4.10 -8.64
CA ALA A 108 10.78 4.38 -10.05
C ALA A 108 10.26 5.77 -10.44
N VAL A 109 9.13 6.15 -9.86
CA VAL A 109 8.64 7.53 -9.78
C VAL A 109 8.27 7.75 -8.32
N PRO A 110 8.88 8.72 -7.60
CA PRO A 110 8.74 8.86 -6.14
C PRO A 110 7.31 9.20 -5.73
N LEU A 111 6.48 8.17 -5.60
CA LEU A 111 5.05 8.25 -5.35
C LEU A 111 4.68 7.48 -4.09
N LEU A 112 3.97 8.14 -3.17
CA LEU A 112 3.32 7.48 -2.06
C LEU A 112 1.95 6.97 -2.52
N LEU A 113 1.81 5.66 -2.63
CA LEU A 113 0.64 4.97 -3.16
C LEU A 113 -0.41 4.68 -2.08
N TYR A 114 0.03 4.33 -0.86
CA TYR A 114 -0.85 3.93 0.24
C TYR A 114 -0.23 4.23 1.60
N VAL A 115 -1.08 4.56 2.57
CA VAL A 115 -0.74 4.68 4.00
C VAL A 115 -1.69 3.79 4.79
N GLY A 116 -1.16 3.02 5.74
CA GLY A 116 -1.98 2.17 6.61
C GLY A 116 -1.45 2.07 8.03
N GLU A 117 -2.32 1.83 9.00
CA GLU A 117 -1.94 1.41 10.36
C GLU A 117 -2.04 -0.11 10.54
N THR A 118 -1.21 -0.66 11.42
CA THR A 118 -1.39 -2.02 11.95
C THR A 118 -0.83 -2.16 13.36
N LYS A 119 -1.51 -2.98 14.17
CA LYS A 119 -1.04 -3.53 15.45
C LYS A 119 -0.55 -4.98 15.34
N LEU A 120 -0.89 -5.66 14.25
CA LEU A 120 -0.45 -7.02 13.97
C LEU A 120 0.99 -7.00 13.47
N SER A 121 1.71 -8.11 13.68
CA SER A 121 2.98 -8.31 12.98
C SER A 121 2.73 -8.19 11.47
N ILE A 122 3.72 -7.74 10.73
CA ILE A 122 3.61 -7.60 9.27
C ILE A 122 3.22 -8.95 8.69
N LYS A 123 3.89 -10.03 9.13
CA LYS A 123 3.59 -11.36 8.63
C LYS A 123 2.10 -11.71 8.79
N GLN A 124 1.49 -11.38 9.93
CA GLN A 124 0.06 -11.57 10.17
C GLN A 124 -0.82 -10.65 9.29
N ARG A 125 -0.41 -9.39 9.09
CA ARG A 125 -1.15 -8.43 8.27
C ARG A 125 -1.04 -8.68 6.77
N TRP A 126 -0.02 -9.39 6.30
CA TRP A 126 0.22 -9.60 4.86
C TRP A 126 -0.17 -11.02 4.40
N GLN A 127 -0.41 -11.95 5.33
CA GLN A 127 -0.94 -13.29 5.05
C GLN A 127 -2.46 -13.32 4.81
N GLY A 128 -3.21 -12.28 5.19
CA GLY A 128 -4.66 -12.18 4.96
C GLY A 128 -5.05 -11.66 3.56
N VAL A 129 -6.35 -11.70 3.26
CA VAL A 129 -6.94 -11.05 2.08
C VAL A 129 -7.05 -9.55 2.37
N HIS A 130 -6.32 -8.72 1.61
CA HIS A 130 -6.27 -7.28 1.87
C HIS A 130 -6.45 -6.47 0.59
N ASP A 131 -7.40 -5.52 0.62
CA ASP A 131 -7.72 -4.62 -0.49
C ASP A 131 -6.47 -3.93 -1.05
N CYS A 132 -5.53 -3.49 -0.21
CA CYS A 132 -4.33 -2.79 -0.68
C CYS A 132 -3.41 -3.66 -1.54
N LYS A 133 -3.39 -4.98 -1.31
CA LYS A 133 -2.58 -5.92 -2.08
C LYS A 133 -3.07 -6.04 -3.52
N ASP A 134 -4.38 -6.14 -3.70
CA ASP A 134 -4.98 -6.20 -5.04
C ASP A 134 -4.66 -4.94 -5.87
N TYR A 135 -4.68 -3.76 -5.22
CA TYR A 135 -4.30 -2.50 -5.87
C TYR A 135 -2.82 -2.49 -6.28
N ILE A 136 -1.92 -2.99 -5.43
CA ILE A 136 -0.48 -3.02 -5.70
C ILE A 136 -0.17 -4.03 -6.81
N ASP A 137 -0.76 -5.21 -6.76
CA ASP A 137 -0.58 -6.24 -7.79
C ASP A 137 -1.11 -5.74 -9.14
N ALA A 138 -2.28 -5.08 -9.16
CA ALA A 138 -2.82 -4.45 -10.37
C ALA A 138 -1.93 -3.32 -10.90
N TYR A 139 -1.40 -2.47 -10.01
CA TYR A 139 -0.47 -1.40 -10.36
C TYR A 139 0.80 -1.96 -11.01
N ILE A 140 1.46 -2.93 -10.37
CA ILE A 140 2.67 -3.57 -10.88
C ILE A 140 2.39 -4.29 -12.21
N SER A 141 1.27 -5.01 -12.30
CA SER A 141 0.89 -5.74 -13.51
C SER A 141 0.68 -4.80 -14.70
N LEU A 142 0.02 -3.65 -14.49
CA LEU A 142 -0.21 -2.67 -15.55
C LEU A 142 1.09 -2.01 -16.01
N HIS A 143 2.02 -1.74 -15.09
CA HIS A 143 3.34 -1.22 -15.45
C HIS A 143 4.12 -2.20 -16.31
N ARG A 144 4.14 -3.49 -15.92
CA ARG A 144 4.79 -4.54 -16.70
C ARG A 144 4.14 -4.74 -18.07
N GLN A 145 2.81 -4.66 -18.16
CA GLN A 145 2.09 -4.76 -19.43
C GLN A 145 2.49 -3.68 -20.44
N TYR A 146 2.80 -2.47 -19.96
CA TYR A 146 3.16 -1.33 -20.80
C TYR A 146 4.66 -1.04 -20.88
N ASP A 147 5.48 -1.95 -20.36
CA ASP A 147 6.93 -1.83 -20.26
C ASP A 147 7.36 -0.51 -19.59
N LEU A 148 6.71 -0.20 -18.46
CA LEU A 148 7.00 0.97 -17.64
C LEU A 148 7.80 0.56 -16.40
N ALA A 149 8.77 1.39 -16.03
CA ALA A 149 9.54 1.22 -14.81
C ALA A 149 8.60 1.27 -13.57
N VAL A 150 8.80 0.32 -12.66
CA VAL A 150 8.06 0.20 -11.40
C VAL A 150 8.97 -0.39 -10.33
N ALA A 151 9.05 0.26 -9.17
CA ALA A 151 9.83 -0.21 -8.03
C ALA A 151 9.03 0.00 -6.75
N VAL A 152 8.11 -0.92 -6.47
CA VAL A 152 7.25 -0.83 -5.29
C VAL A 152 7.97 -1.35 -4.05
N ASN A 153 8.03 -0.52 -3.02
CA ASN A 153 8.61 -0.83 -1.72
C ASN A 153 7.67 -0.45 -0.58
N LEU A 154 7.96 -1.00 0.59
CA LEU A 154 7.28 -0.69 1.84
C LEU A 154 8.23 0.04 2.77
N ALA A 155 7.71 1.01 3.50
CA ALA A 155 8.44 1.70 4.57
C ALA A 155 7.60 1.71 5.84
N PHE A 156 8.26 1.72 7.00
CA PHE A 156 7.60 1.58 8.30
C PHE A 156 8.05 2.65 9.28
N ASN A 157 7.09 3.39 9.83
CA ASN A 157 7.29 4.17 11.05
C ASN A 157 6.82 3.33 12.24
N VAL A 158 7.78 2.81 13.01
CA VAL A 158 7.56 1.93 14.17
C VAL A 158 7.53 2.68 15.50
N SER A 159 7.86 3.97 15.46
CA SER A 159 7.77 4.88 16.59
C SER A 159 6.47 5.66 16.44
N VAL A 160 5.33 5.00 16.67
CA VAL A 160 3.99 5.62 16.56
C VAL A 160 3.24 5.48 17.89
N PRO A 161 2.17 6.25 18.13
CA PRO A 161 1.44 6.17 19.39
C PRO A 161 0.99 4.74 19.72
N ALA A 162 1.07 4.32 20.99
CA ALA A 162 0.50 3.03 21.41
C ALA A 162 -1.04 3.08 21.45
N ASP A 163 -1.60 4.27 21.67
CA ASP A 163 -3.04 4.53 21.61
C ASP A 163 -3.56 4.39 20.17
N ARG A 164 -4.68 3.67 20.01
CA ARG A 164 -5.25 3.40 18.68
C ARG A 164 -5.87 4.64 18.07
N THR A 165 -6.53 5.47 18.87
CA THR A 165 -7.20 6.68 18.38
C THR A 165 -6.17 7.67 17.84
N GLN A 166 -5.07 7.88 18.57
CA GLN A 166 -3.96 8.72 18.13
C GLN A 166 -3.29 8.19 16.86
N ARG A 167 -3.09 6.88 16.73
CA ARG A 167 -2.57 6.30 15.47
C ARG A 167 -3.50 6.47 14.29
N LEU A 168 -4.79 6.22 14.46
CA LEU A 168 -5.78 6.41 13.39
C LEU A 168 -5.86 7.88 12.98
N ALA A 169 -5.72 8.81 13.93
CA ALA A 169 -5.62 10.24 13.63
C ALA A 169 -4.36 10.58 12.82
N LEU A 170 -3.20 10.01 13.19
CA LEU A 170 -1.95 10.17 12.46
C LEU A 170 -2.01 9.57 11.04
N GLU A 171 -2.53 8.35 10.91
CA GLU A 171 -2.78 7.70 9.61
C GLU A 171 -3.66 8.58 8.73
N ARG A 172 -4.80 9.05 9.26
CA ARG A 172 -5.72 9.93 8.52
C ARG A 172 -5.04 11.24 8.11
N ALA A 173 -4.25 11.85 8.99
CA ALA A 173 -3.51 13.07 8.69
C ALA A 173 -2.51 12.84 7.54
N LEU A 174 -1.77 11.74 7.57
CA LEU A 174 -0.84 11.34 6.51
C LEU A 174 -1.56 11.05 5.17
N ILE A 175 -2.68 10.33 5.21
CA ILE A 175 -3.51 10.05 4.02
C ILE A 175 -3.95 11.36 3.37
N LEU A 176 -4.45 12.32 4.16
CA LEU A 176 -4.96 13.60 3.64
C LEU A 176 -3.83 14.54 3.17
N LYS A 177 -2.70 14.56 3.87
CA LYS A 177 -1.50 15.33 3.50
C LYS A 177 -0.98 14.90 2.13
N TRP A 178 -0.71 13.60 1.98
CA TRP A 178 -0.09 13.05 0.78
C TRP A 178 -1.07 12.69 -0.32
N ARG A 179 -2.38 12.69 0.00
CA ARG A 179 -3.47 12.20 -0.84
C ARG A 179 -3.12 10.86 -1.48
N SER A 180 -2.76 9.87 -0.67
CA SER A 180 -2.36 8.54 -1.17
C SER A 180 -3.48 7.90 -2.01
N PRO A 181 -3.25 7.54 -3.28
CA PRO A 181 -4.31 7.18 -4.22
C PRO A 181 -5.04 5.87 -3.91
N PHE A 182 -4.40 4.92 -3.22
CA PHE A 182 -5.03 3.64 -2.92
C PHE A 182 -5.86 3.68 -1.63
N ASN A 183 -5.80 4.78 -0.87
CA ASN A 183 -6.69 5.03 0.26
C ASN A 183 -8.04 5.56 -0.25
N LYS A 184 -9.14 4.98 0.27
CA LYS A 184 -10.51 5.25 -0.20
C LYS A 184 -10.90 6.73 -0.04
N GLU A 185 -10.36 7.35 1.00
CA GLU A 185 -10.48 8.78 1.34
C GLU A 185 -10.01 9.70 0.21
N CYS A 186 -9.10 9.23 -0.64
CA CYS A 186 -8.47 10.00 -1.70
C CYS A 186 -9.04 9.72 -3.10
N TRP A 187 -9.97 8.78 -3.24
CA TRP A 187 -10.55 8.39 -4.53
C TRP A 187 -11.27 9.55 -5.24
N ARG A 188 -11.82 10.51 -4.49
CA ARG A 188 -12.39 11.74 -5.08
C ARG A 188 -11.39 12.58 -5.88
N TYR A 189 -10.09 12.43 -5.63
CA TYR A 189 -9.03 13.18 -6.30
C TYR A 189 -8.40 12.41 -7.48
N TRP A 190 -8.33 11.08 -7.35
CA TRP A 190 -7.54 10.22 -8.25
C TRP A 190 -8.34 9.16 -8.99
N GLY A 191 -9.62 9.00 -8.66
CA GLY A 191 -10.46 7.90 -9.13
C GLY A 191 -10.08 6.56 -8.50
N GLN A 192 -10.61 5.48 -9.09
CA GLN A 192 -10.25 4.09 -8.79
C GLN A 192 -9.63 3.45 -10.05
N PRO A 193 -8.37 3.76 -10.37
CA PRO A 193 -7.72 3.30 -11.61
C PRO A 193 -7.48 1.78 -11.64
N PHE A 194 -7.47 1.13 -10.47
CA PHE A 194 -7.23 -0.31 -10.33
C PHE A 194 -8.46 -0.90 -9.67
N GLN A 195 -9.38 -1.46 -10.46
CA GLN A 195 -10.58 -2.08 -9.92
C GLN A 195 -10.23 -3.34 -9.14
N ARG A 196 -10.93 -3.54 -8.03
CA ARG A 196 -10.89 -4.77 -7.26
C ARG A 196 -11.32 -5.92 -8.17
N ARG A 197 -10.57 -7.02 -8.20
CA ARG A 197 -11.07 -8.29 -8.74
C ARG A 197 -12.30 -8.66 -7.90
N GLY A 198 -13.49 -8.46 -8.47
CA GLY A 198 -14.76 -8.93 -7.91
C GLY A 198 -15.00 -10.38 -8.24
#